data_AF-T1C1V0-F1
#
_entry.id   AF-T1C1V0-F1
#
_cell.length_a   1.000
_cell.length_b   1.000
_cell.length_c   1.000
_cell.angle_alpha   90.00
_cell.angle_beta   90.00
_cell.angle_gamma   90.00
#
_symmetry.space_group_name_H-M   'P 1'
#
loop_
_entity.id
_entity.type
_entity.pdbx_description
1 polymer ?
#
loop_
_entity_poly.entity_id
_entity_poly.type
_entity_poly.pdbx_seq_one_letter_code
_entity_poly.pdbx_strand_id
1 'polypeptide(L)'
;MRFGRRYTLLQQDDRAGVFVGSIPLHLFDVHDRAQVAYVMAALDAAGGASKIEIAGAFGVHRNTVTRVRDRLDQGGMAALVRVKPGPKGPHKVTEAVRQMVIKNVELSSTEVAQKIFQELGVKLTSSRVRQLRRNAAAHQLELLPAAEPVVAAAAEAAEVVDEGNSPLEVEDHLPEAPLA
;
A
#
# COMPACT_ATOMS: atom_id res chain seq x y z
N MET A 1 -28.75 18.06 9.53
CA MET A 1 -28.31 19.27 8.81
C MET A 1 -28.49 19.08 7.30
N ARG A 2 -29.08 20.03 6.57
CA ARG A 2 -29.15 19.98 5.09
C ARG A 2 -27.91 20.63 4.48
N PHE A 3 -27.42 20.10 3.36
CA PHE A 3 -26.30 20.68 2.61
C PHE A 3 -26.40 20.34 1.11
N GLY A 4 -25.85 21.21 0.27
CA GLY A 4 -26.02 21.09 -1.18
C GLY A 4 -27.48 21.17 -1.61
N ARG A 5 -27.76 20.70 -2.82
CA ARG A 5 -29.10 20.80 -3.41
C ARG A 5 -30.08 19.76 -2.87
N ARG A 6 -29.59 18.60 -2.39
CA ARG A 6 -30.43 17.42 -2.10
C ARG A 6 -30.00 16.58 -0.90
N TYR A 7 -28.89 16.90 -0.22
CA TYR A 7 -28.36 16.05 0.83
C TYR A 7 -28.78 16.50 2.23
N THR A 8 -29.00 15.52 3.10
CA THR A 8 -29.18 15.73 4.54
C THR A 8 -28.20 14.83 5.28
N LEU A 9 -27.38 15.42 6.15
CA LEU A 9 -26.54 14.71 7.10
C LEU A 9 -27.28 14.60 8.44
N LEU A 10 -27.48 13.39 8.92
CA LEU A 10 -28.00 13.12 10.27
C LEU A 10 -26.91 12.38 11.05
N GLN A 11 -26.77 12.71 12.33
CA GLN A 11 -25.84 12.04 13.22
C GLN A 11 -26.57 11.73 14.53
N GLN A 12 -26.37 10.51 15.01
CA GLN A 12 -26.85 10.01 16.29
C GLN A 12 -25.74 9.18 16.93
N ASP A 13 -25.27 9.62 18.09
CA ASP A 13 -24.12 9.03 18.79
C ASP A 13 -22.89 8.92 17.86
N ASP A 14 -22.34 7.72 17.72
CA ASP A 14 -21.18 7.41 16.87
C ASP A 14 -21.56 7.05 15.43
N ARG A 15 -22.84 7.17 15.05
CA ARG A 15 -23.31 6.87 13.70
C ARG A 15 -23.78 8.12 12.99
N ALA A 16 -23.46 8.22 11.72
CA ALA A 16 -23.97 9.25 10.85
C ALA A 16 -24.48 8.67 9.53
N GLY A 17 -25.39 9.40 8.90
CA GLY A 17 -25.96 9.02 7.63
C GLY A 17 -26.17 10.23 6.72
N VAL A 18 -25.87 10.05 5.43
CA VAL A 18 -26.20 11.01 4.38
C VAL A 18 -27.39 10.49 3.62
N PHE A 19 -28.41 11.33 3.46
CA PHE A 19 -29.70 11.00 2.88
C PHE A 19 -30.02 11.87 1.68
N VAL A 20 -30.77 11.32 0.72
CA VAL A 20 -31.48 12.06 -0.32
C VAL A 20 -32.97 11.88 -0.08
N GLY A 21 -33.65 12.95 0.37
CA GLY A 21 -35.01 12.83 0.89
C GLY A 21 -35.04 11.89 2.09
N SER A 22 -35.81 10.79 1.99
CA SER A 22 -35.92 9.75 3.02
C SER A 22 -35.03 8.53 2.78
N ILE A 23 -34.25 8.51 1.69
CA ILE A 23 -33.43 7.35 1.30
C ILE A 23 -32.02 7.52 1.89
N PRO A 24 -31.52 6.54 2.67
CA PRO A 24 -30.13 6.55 3.12
C PRO A 24 -29.19 6.25 1.96
N LEU A 25 -28.30 7.19 1.64
CA LEU A 25 -27.27 7.01 0.61
C LEU A 25 -26.00 6.40 1.21
N HIS A 26 -25.59 6.90 2.39
CA HIS A 26 -24.45 6.39 3.13
C HIS A 26 -24.79 6.31 4.61
N LEU A 27 -24.41 5.21 5.26
CA LEU A 27 -24.44 5.05 6.71
C LEU A 27 -23.03 4.67 7.16
N PHE A 28 -22.51 5.35 8.16
CA PHE A 28 -21.11 5.22 8.57
C PHE A 28 -20.89 5.47 10.05
N ASP A 29 -19.80 4.92 10.55
CA ASP A 29 -19.26 5.24 11.86
C ASP A 29 -18.44 6.53 11.78
N VAL A 30 -18.67 7.49 12.67
CA VAL A 30 -17.98 8.78 12.65
C VAL A 30 -16.49 8.66 12.98
N HIS A 31 -16.08 7.56 13.63
CA HIS A 31 -14.69 7.25 13.96
C HIS A 31 -13.97 6.48 12.83
N ASP A 32 -14.71 5.89 11.89
CA ASP A 32 -14.14 5.33 10.67
C ASP A 32 -13.77 6.43 9.67
N ARG A 33 -12.54 6.93 9.83
CA ARG A 33 -11.99 7.98 8.96
C ARG A 33 -11.90 7.57 7.49
N ALA A 34 -11.72 6.29 7.18
CA ALA A 34 -11.63 5.83 5.81
C ALA A 34 -13.02 5.87 5.16
N GLN A 35 -14.06 5.44 5.89
CA GLN A 35 -15.43 5.51 5.44
C GLN A 35 -15.90 6.97 5.29
N VAL A 36 -15.62 7.84 6.27
CA VAL A 36 -15.93 9.28 6.20
C VAL A 36 -15.26 9.93 4.98
N ALA A 37 -13.99 9.60 4.71
CA ALA A 37 -13.28 10.08 3.55
C ALA A 37 -13.95 9.62 2.24
N TYR A 38 -14.30 8.34 2.15
CA TYR A 38 -14.99 7.81 0.99
C TYR A 38 -16.32 8.53 0.73
N VAL A 39 -17.15 8.73 1.77
CA VAL A 39 -18.42 9.43 1.64
C VAL A 39 -18.23 10.85 1.09
N MET A 40 -17.25 11.60 1.60
CA MET A 40 -16.96 12.94 1.06
C MET A 40 -16.58 12.90 -0.44
N ALA A 41 -15.72 11.97 -0.84
CA ALA A 41 -15.31 11.84 -2.24
C ALA A 41 -16.45 11.35 -3.15
N ALA A 42 -17.33 10.48 -2.65
CA ALA A 42 -18.49 9.99 -3.38
C ALA A 42 -19.51 11.13 -3.62
N LEU A 43 -19.77 11.95 -2.60
CA LEU A 43 -20.67 13.10 -2.71
C LEU A 43 -20.16 14.17 -3.69
N ASP A 44 -18.85 14.41 -3.67
CA ASP A 44 -18.17 15.32 -4.60
C ASP A 44 -18.26 14.82 -6.05
N ALA A 45 -18.06 13.52 -6.26
CA ALA A 45 -18.19 12.90 -7.58
C ALA A 45 -19.63 12.91 -8.12
N ALA A 46 -20.60 12.75 -7.22
CA ALA A 46 -22.02 12.79 -7.58
C ALA A 46 -22.51 14.20 -7.97
N GLY A 47 -21.74 15.26 -7.68
CA GLY A 47 -22.04 16.64 -8.09
C GLY A 47 -23.28 17.28 -7.43
N GLY A 48 -23.86 16.64 -6.41
CA GLY A 48 -25.07 17.13 -5.72
C GLY A 48 -24.83 18.22 -4.67
N ALA A 49 -23.57 18.48 -4.33
CA ALA A 49 -23.11 19.52 -3.43
C ALA A 49 -21.72 20.01 -3.85
N SER A 50 -21.43 21.29 -3.61
CA SER A 50 -20.08 21.84 -3.81
C SER A 50 -19.12 21.34 -2.72
N LYS A 51 -17.81 21.36 -3.02
CA LYS A 51 -16.76 21.00 -2.06
C LYS A 51 -16.83 21.81 -0.75
N ILE A 52 -17.28 23.07 -0.83
CA ILE A 52 -17.43 23.94 0.35
C ILE A 52 -18.58 23.46 1.23
N GLU A 53 -19.73 23.11 0.63
CA GLU A 53 -20.89 22.61 1.36
C GLU A 53 -20.61 21.23 1.99
N ILE A 54 -19.93 20.34 1.27
CA ILE A 54 -19.48 19.05 1.80
C ILE A 54 -18.54 19.30 2.99
N ALA A 55 -17.53 20.16 2.82
CA ALA A 55 -16.59 20.46 3.88
C ALA A 55 -17.26 21.04 5.14
N GLY A 56 -18.23 21.96 4.95
CA GLY A 56 -19.04 22.50 6.04
C GLY A 56 -19.86 21.44 6.75
N ALA A 57 -20.45 20.49 6.02
CA ALA A 57 -21.24 19.41 6.62
C ALA A 57 -20.42 18.42 7.44
N PHE A 58 -19.19 18.13 7.01
CA PHE A 58 -18.30 17.20 7.70
C PHE A 58 -17.37 17.90 8.70
N GLY A 59 -17.48 19.23 8.89
CA GLY A 59 -16.64 19.98 9.83
C GLY A 59 -15.15 19.98 9.47
N VAL A 60 -14.82 19.90 8.18
CA VAL A 60 -13.44 19.86 7.68
C VAL A 60 -13.13 21.06 6.79
N HIS A 61 -11.85 21.27 6.47
CA HIS A 61 -11.44 22.28 5.51
C HIS A 61 -11.76 21.84 4.07
N ARG A 62 -12.14 22.77 3.18
CA ARG A 62 -12.47 22.49 1.76
C ARG A 62 -11.41 21.67 1.01
N ASN A 63 -10.13 21.96 1.28
CA ASN A 63 -9.00 21.26 0.65
C ASN A 63 -8.95 19.78 1.04
N THR A 64 -9.51 19.39 2.18
CA THR A 64 -9.61 17.98 2.58
C THR A 64 -10.47 17.21 1.60
N VAL A 65 -11.60 17.78 1.15
CA VAL A 65 -12.49 17.13 0.17
C VAL A 65 -11.74 16.88 -1.14
N THR A 66 -11.04 17.88 -1.66
CA THR A 66 -10.19 17.72 -2.86
C THR A 66 -9.12 16.65 -2.67
N ARG A 67 -8.33 16.72 -1.59
CA ARG A 67 -7.24 15.76 -1.35
C ARG A 67 -7.74 14.33 -1.18
N VAL A 68 -8.91 14.16 -0.56
CA VAL A 68 -9.54 12.85 -0.38
C VAL A 68 -10.05 12.31 -1.71
N ARG A 69 -10.66 13.16 -2.55
CA ARG A 69 -11.03 12.80 -3.92
C ARG A 69 -9.83 12.36 -4.74
N ASP A 70 -8.76 13.16 -4.75
CA ASP A 70 -7.53 12.86 -5.49
C ASP A 70 -6.90 11.54 -5.03
N ARG A 71 -6.88 11.27 -3.72
CA ARG A 71 -6.38 10.01 -3.16
C ARG A 71 -7.21 8.81 -3.60
N LEU A 72 -8.54 8.93 -3.56
CA LEU A 72 -9.44 7.89 -4.02
C LEU A 72 -9.22 7.60 -5.52
N ASP A 73 -9.05 8.65 -6.33
CA ASP A 73 -8.82 8.52 -7.77
C ASP A 73 -7.47 7.86 -8.08
N GLN A 74 -6.42 8.17 -7.32
CA GLN A 74 -5.07 7.68 -7.57
C GLN A 74 -4.80 6.28 -7.00
N GLY A 75 -5.42 5.93 -5.86
CA GLY A 75 -5.08 4.70 -5.13
C GLY A 75 -6.27 3.97 -4.52
N GLY A 76 -7.49 4.29 -4.95
CA GLY A 76 -8.71 3.62 -4.53
C GLY A 76 -8.96 3.72 -3.02
N MET A 77 -9.67 2.72 -2.50
CA MET A 77 -9.98 2.65 -1.07
C MET A 77 -8.73 2.51 -0.19
N ALA A 78 -7.70 1.82 -0.68
CA ALA A 78 -6.45 1.63 0.07
C ALA A 78 -5.76 2.96 0.39
N ALA A 79 -5.84 3.94 -0.51
CA ALA A 79 -5.29 5.28 -0.29
C ALA A 79 -6.05 6.14 0.73
N LEU A 80 -7.28 5.75 1.09
CA LEU A 80 -8.07 6.42 2.14
C LEU A 80 -7.78 5.88 3.54
N VAL A 81 -7.20 4.68 3.63
CA VAL A 81 -6.78 4.11 4.91
C VAL A 81 -5.56 4.86 5.42
N ARG A 82 -5.61 5.30 6.68
CA ARG A 82 -4.51 6.03 7.30
C ARG A 82 -3.33 5.09 7.54
N VAL A 83 -2.36 5.09 6.62
CA VAL A 83 -1.05 4.50 6.89
C VAL A 83 -0.33 5.41 7.87
N LYS A 84 -0.04 4.93 9.08
CA LYS A 84 0.78 5.67 10.04
C LYS A 84 2.15 5.85 9.38
N PRO A 85 2.62 7.09 9.13
CA PRO A 85 3.95 7.29 8.58
C PRO A 85 4.92 6.57 9.51
N GLY A 86 5.70 5.63 8.95
CA GLY A 86 6.73 4.96 9.70
C GLY A 86 7.72 5.97 10.28
N PRO A 87 8.54 5.58 11.27
CA PRO A 87 9.66 6.42 11.68
C PRO A 87 10.43 6.88 10.44
N LYS A 88 10.76 8.18 10.34
CA LYS A 88 11.37 8.85 9.16
C LYS A 88 12.82 8.41 8.87
N GLY A 89 13.14 7.15 9.13
CA GLY A 89 14.48 6.58 9.08
C GLY A 89 15.12 6.48 10.47
N PRO A 90 16.11 5.60 10.64
CA PRO A 90 16.85 5.47 11.88
C PRO A 90 17.84 6.63 12.03
N HIS A 91 17.45 7.71 12.72
CA HIS A 91 18.32 8.87 12.96
C HIS A 91 19.64 8.57 13.70
N LYS A 92 19.79 7.36 14.28
CA LYS A 92 21.01 6.91 14.98
C LYS A 92 21.85 5.87 14.22
N VAL A 93 21.34 5.29 13.14
CA VAL A 93 22.04 4.22 12.40
C VAL A 93 22.50 4.79 11.08
N THR A 94 23.61 5.54 11.14
CA THR A 94 24.31 6.05 9.97
C THR A 94 25.09 4.93 9.28
N GLU A 95 25.59 5.19 8.07
CA GLU A 95 26.43 4.22 7.34
C GLU A 95 27.70 3.86 8.12
N ALA A 96 28.33 4.84 8.78
CA ALA A 96 29.49 4.60 9.64
C ALA A 96 29.19 3.60 10.78
N VAL A 97 27.99 3.68 11.37
CA VAL A 97 27.54 2.72 12.38
C VAL A 97 27.39 1.31 11.77
N ARG A 98 26.83 1.20 10.56
CA ARG A 98 26.69 -0.09 9.87
C ARG A 98 28.04 -0.73 9.57
N GLN A 99 28.98 0.06 9.04
CA GLN A 99 30.33 -0.41 8.76
C GLN A 99 31.06 -0.88 10.01
N MET A 100 30.92 -0.18 11.15
CA MET A 100 31.51 -0.64 12.40
C MET A 100 30.90 -1.95 12.90
N VAL A 101 29.59 -2.14 12.71
CA VAL A 101 28.94 -3.40 13.08
C VAL A 101 29.43 -4.57 12.22
N ILE A 102 29.69 -4.34 10.92
CA ILE A 102 30.18 -5.35 9.97
C ILE A 102 31.67 -5.65 10.20
N LYS A 103 32.51 -4.62 10.30
CA LYS A 103 33.98 -4.75 10.50
C LYS A 103 34.35 -5.46 11.79
N ASN A 104 33.49 -5.38 12.81
CA ASN A 104 33.75 -5.99 14.11
C ASN A 104 32.79 -7.17 14.37
N VAL A 105 32.50 -8.00 13.37
CA VAL A 105 31.58 -9.15 13.52
C VAL A 105 32.06 -10.16 14.57
N GLU A 106 33.37 -10.30 14.72
CA GLU A 106 34.05 -11.20 15.66
C GLU A 106 33.89 -10.77 17.13
N LEU A 107 33.66 -9.48 17.38
CA LEU A 107 33.43 -8.96 18.73
C LEU A 107 32.00 -9.26 19.20
N SER A 108 31.80 -9.31 20.52
CA SER A 108 30.47 -9.38 21.10
C SER A 108 29.65 -8.13 20.77
N SER A 109 28.32 -8.26 20.76
CA SER A 109 27.43 -7.12 20.48
C SER A 109 27.56 -5.98 21.49
N THR A 110 28.03 -6.27 22.70
CA THR A 110 28.27 -5.28 23.75
C THR A 110 29.56 -4.51 23.48
N GLU A 111 30.64 -5.19 23.10
CA GLU A 111 31.91 -4.57 22.75
C GLU A 111 31.78 -3.69 21.51
N VAL A 112 31.04 -4.14 20.50
CA VAL A 112 30.73 -3.31 19.32
C VAL A 112 29.93 -2.07 19.69
N ALA A 113 28.94 -2.19 20.58
CA ALA A 113 28.19 -1.02 21.05
C ALA A 113 29.08 -0.01 21.79
N GLN A 114 30.02 -0.51 22.61
CA GLN A 114 30.99 0.33 23.31
C GLN A 114 31.95 1.03 22.34
N LYS A 115 32.46 0.30 21.34
CA LYS A 115 33.33 0.86 20.29
C LYS A 115 32.61 1.93 19.45
N ILE A 116 31.34 1.68 19.10
CA ILE A 116 30.51 2.67 18.40
C ILE A 116 30.32 3.94 19.22
N PHE A 117 30.16 3.80 20.54
CA PHE A 117 30.07 4.95 21.42
C PHE A 117 31.40 5.72 21.52
N GLN A 118 32.53 5.02 21.61
CA GLN A 118 33.86 5.64 21.70
C GLN A 118 34.26 6.38 20.42
N GLU A 119 34.01 5.79 19.24
CA GLU A 119 34.48 6.34 17.97
C GLU A 119 33.47 7.31 17.31
N LEU A 120 32.15 7.10 17.49
CA LEU A 120 31.10 7.91 16.84
C LEU A 120 30.21 8.70 17.81
N GLY A 121 30.37 8.52 19.13
CA GLY A 121 29.51 9.16 20.13
C GLY A 121 28.06 8.66 20.13
N VAL A 122 27.75 7.60 19.36
CA VAL A 122 26.38 7.07 19.24
C VAL A 122 26.15 5.97 20.26
N LYS A 123 25.23 6.20 21.19
CA LYS A 123 24.82 5.17 22.15
C LYS A 123 23.83 4.18 21.53
N LEU A 124 24.24 2.93 21.37
CA LEU A 124 23.40 1.81 20.93
C LEU A 124 23.35 0.72 22.01
N THR A 125 22.22 0.03 22.09
CA THR A 125 22.07 -1.18 22.92
C THR A 125 22.60 -2.40 22.17
N SER A 126 23.10 -3.40 22.91
CA SER A 126 23.57 -4.67 22.35
C SER A 126 22.51 -5.38 21.50
N SER A 127 21.24 -5.33 21.91
CA SER A 127 20.10 -5.84 21.13
C SER A 127 19.95 -5.13 19.78
N ARG A 128 20.16 -3.81 19.75
CA ARG A 128 20.10 -3.02 18.51
C ARG A 128 21.26 -3.36 17.58
N VAL A 129 22.47 -3.57 18.12
CA VAL A 129 23.63 -4.06 17.35
C VAL A 129 23.36 -5.45 16.77
N ARG A 130 22.80 -6.37 17.57
CA ARG A 130 22.42 -7.72 17.11
C ARG A 130 21.35 -7.68 16.01
N GLN A 131 20.39 -6.76 16.10
CA GLN A 131 19.40 -6.54 15.05
C GLN A 131 20.05 -6.01 13.77
N LEU A 132 21.00 -5.07 13.88
CA LEU A 132 21.74 -4.55 12.72
C LEU A 132 22.55 -5.64 12.02
N ARG A 133 23.18 -6.55 12.77
CA ARG A 133 23.88 -7.72 12.20
C ARG A 133 22.93 -8.63 11.41
N ARG A 134 21.76 -8.96 11.98
CA ARG A 134 20.75 -9.77 11.30
C ARG A 134 20.25 -9.12 10.01
N ASN A 135 20.00 -7.83 10.04
CA ASN A 135 19.56 -7.09 8.86
C ASN A 135 20.67 -6.97 7.80
N ALA A 136 21.94 -6.86 8.21
CA ALA A 136 23.07 -6.86 7.28
C ALA A 136 23.24 -8.21 6.57
N ALA A 137 23.09 -9.32 7.32
CA ALA A 137 23.14 -10.67 6.75
C ALA A 137 21.97 -10.93 5.78
N ALA A 138 20.76 -10.44 6.12
CA ALA A 138 19.60 -10.53 5.22
C ALA A 138 19.82 -9.74 3.92
N HIS A 139 20.40 -8.54 4.00
CA HIS A 139 20.73 -7.75 2.82
C HIS A 139 21.84 -8.37 1.97
N GLN A 140 22.82 -9.05 2.58
CA GLN A 140 23.85 -9.80 1.84
C GLN A 140 23.29 -11.03 1.10
N LEU A 141 22.25 -11.68 1.63
CA LEU A 141 21.55 -12.75 0.90
C LEU A 141 20.76 -12.21 -0.31
N GLU A 142 20.15 -11.01 -0.19
CA GLU A 142 19.45 -10.36 -1.30
C GLU A 142 20.39 -9.84 -2.41
N LEU A 143 21.67 -9.58 -2.07
CA LEU A 143 22.71 -9.10 -2.99
C LEU A 143 23.60 -10.22 -3.57
N LEU A 144 23.31 -11.49 -3.30
CA LEU A 144 23.95 -12.57 -4.06
C LEU A 144 23.63 -12.35 -5.54
N PRO A 145 24.64 -12.21 -6.43
CA PRO A 145 24.36 -12.19 -7.85
C PRO A 145 23.64 -13.50 -8.16
N ALA A 146 22.46 -13.42 -8.76
CA ALA A 146 21.81 -14.58 -9.34
C ALA A 146 22.88 -15.28 -10.17
N ALA A 147 23.29 -16.47 -9.75
CA ALA A 147 24.25 -17.26 -10.50
C ALA A 147 23.73 -17.32 -11.93
N GLU A 148 24.48 -16.75 -12.87
CA GLU A 148 24.11 -16.78 -14.28
C GLU A 148 23.83 -18.25 -14.63
N PRO A 149 22.69 -18.56 -15.25
CA PRO A 149 22.43 -19.93 -15.64
C PRO A 149 23.54 -20.32 -16.62
N VAL A 150 24.36 -21.29 -16.21
CA VAL A 150 25.26 -21.99 -17.12
C VAL A 150 24.35 -22.75 -18.07
N VAL A 151 24.01 -22.11 -19.19
CA VAL A 151 23.30 -22.76 -20.30
C VAL A 151 24.30 -23.70 -20.95
N ALA A 152 24.47 -24.87 -20.31
CA ALA A 152 25.22 -25.98 -20.84
C ALA A 152 24.44 -26.57 -22.02
N ALA A 153 24.95 -26.26 -23.21
CA ALA A 153 25.06 -27.15 -24.36
C ALA A 153 24.35 -28.52 -24.23
N ALA A 154 23.21 -28.64 -24.90
CA ALA A 154 22.73 -29.89 -25.49
C ALA A 154 21.80 -29.54 -26.66
N ALA A 155 22.38 -28.92 -27.68
CA ALA A 155 21.86 -29.01 -29.04
C ALA A 155 22.44 -30.27 -29.69
N GLU A 156 21.69 -30.82 -30.65
CA GLU A 156 21.98 -31.99 -31.50
C GLU A 156 21.61 -33.38 -30.94
N ALA A 157 20.36 -33.76 -31.21
CA ALA A 157 20.11 -34.73 -32.29
C ALA A 157 18.66 -34.58 -32.79
N ALA A 158 18.52 -34.09 -34.03
CA ALA A 158 17.40 -34.37 -34.93
C ALA A 158 17.31 -35.90 -35.17
N GLU A 159 16.29 -36.56 -35.68
CA GLU A 159 15.20 -36.23 -36.59
C GLU A 159 14.39 -37.54 -36.72
N VAL A 160 13.06 -37.55 -36.64
CA VAL A 160 12.21 -38.41 -37.50
C VAL A 160 10.92 -37.65 -37.75
N VAL A 161 10.78 -37.20 -39.00
CA VAL A 161 9.56 -36.70 -39.63
C VAL A 161 8.81 -37.91 -40.19
N ASP A 162 7.49 -38.01 -39.97
CA ASP A 162 6.59 -38.55 -41.00
C ASP A 162 5.18 -37.94 -40.87
N GLU A 163 4.52 -37.91 -42.01
CA GLU A 163 3.57 -36.96 -42.55
C GLU A 163 2.13 -37.03 -42.00
N GLY A 164 1.39 -35.92 -42.09
CA GLY A 164 -0.07 -35.93 -41.90
C GLY A 164 -0.76 -34.58 -41.71
N ASN A 165 -0.48 -33.58 -42.54
CA ASN A 165 -1.36 -32.41 -42.74
C ASN A 165 -2.59 -32.88 -43.56
N SER A 166 -3.86 -32.50 -43.42
CA SER A 166 -4.66 -31.41 -42.82
C SER A 166 -6.16 -31.80 -43.06
N PRO A 167 -7.22 -30.97 -42.91
CA PRO A 167 -7.42 -29.69 -42.18
C PRO A 167 -8.77 -29.61 -41.39
N LEU A 168 -8.84 -28.61 -40.49
CA LEU A 168 -10.00 -27.76 -40.12
C LEU A 168 -11.38 -28.38 -39.81
N GLU A 169 -11.88 -28.17 -38.59
CA GLU A 169 -13.24 -27.66 -38.37
C GLU A 169 -13.34 -26.93 -37.02
N VAL A 170 -13.81 -25.68 -37.10
CA VAL A 170 -14.00 -24.76 -35.98
C VAL A 170 -15.49 -24.79 -35.69
N GLU A 171 -15.92 -25.46 -34.62
CA GLU A 171 -17.31 -25.37 -34.16
C GLU A 171 -17.40 -24.39 -32.98
N ASP A 172 -17.81 -23.18 -33.34
CA ASP A 172 -18.36 -22.15 -32.49
C ASP A 172 -19.72 -22.63 -31.95
N HIS A 173 -19.86 -22.79 -30.63
CA HIS A 173 -21.12 -23.19 -30.02
C HIS A 173 -21.47 -22.25 -28.85
N LEU A 174 -22.13 -21.13 -29.19
CA LEU A 174 -23.00 -20.42 -28.27
C LEU A 174 -24.37 -21.12 -28.21
N PRO A 175 -24.87 -21.51 -27.03
CA PRO A 175 -26.29 -21.76 -26.88
C PRO A 175 -27.03 -20.45 -26.54
N GLU A 176 -27.90 -20.01 -27.46
CA GLU A 176 -29.00 -19.09 -27.17
C GLU A 176 -29.97 -19.74 -26.17
N ALA A 177 -30.27 -19.03 -25.08
CA ALA A 177 -31.39 -19.36 -24.21
C ALA A 177 -32.61 -18.52 -24.61
N PRO A 178 -33.81 -19.12 -24.79
CA PRO A 178 -34.99 -18.40 -25.24
C PRO A 178 -35.64 -17.60 -24.11
N LEU A 179 -36.19 -16.45 -24.51
CA LEU A 179 -37.12 -15.63 -23.75
C LEU A 179 -38.37 -16.44 -23.37
N ALA A 180 -38.78 -16.31 -22.12
CA ALA A 180 -40.14 -16.51 -21.63
C ALA A 180 -40.47 -15.41 -20.62
#